data_AF-A0A0D0RWW5-F1
#
_entry.id   AF-A0A0D0RWW5-F1
#
_cell.length_a   1.000
_cell.length_b   1.000
_cell.length_c   1.000
_cell.angle_alpha   90.00
_cell.angle_beta   90.00
_cell.angle_gamma   90.00
#
_symmetry.space_group_name_H-M   'P 1'
#
loop_
_entity.id
_entity.type
_entity.pdbx_description
1 polymer ?
#
loop_
_entity_poly.entity_id
_entity_poly.type
_entity_poly.pdbx_seq_one_letter_code
_entity_poly.pdbx_strand_id
1 'polypeptide(L)'
;MFELKPCDPVTYRQQTRRSTLIVAVLFLALAMLLSSLAVMLFGEPGGDNFRFNVGGVFAGVLITVALVRGPFWTQPWLAPAVYGWQLKRSLMSVTNVMHKVSERVQANDPAAIKLLRFYHLGLTQMHELDANSSAQAQLVGEIEAHKAKMEALGIDTDQTRLDPTWLQSLKSA
;
A
#
# COMPACT_ATOMS: atom_id res chain seq x y z
N MET A 1 5.53 8.56 -9.22
CA MET A 1 6.76 8.42 -8.41
C MET A 1 6.33 8.35 -6.95
N PHE A 2 6.91 7.46 -6.15
CA PHE A 2 6.57 7.31 -4.73
C PHE A 2 7.76 7.76 -3.87
N GLU A 3 7.49 8.37 -2.73
CA GLU A 3 8.51 8.89 -1.82
C GLU A 3 8.11 8.61 -0.37
N LEU A 4 9.08 8.12 0.40
CA LEU A 4 8.92 7.87 1.82
C LEU A 4 8.77 9.19 2.56
N LYS A 5 7.73 9.30 3.37
CA LYS A 5 7.46 10.48 4.17
C LYS A 5 7.73 10.18 5.64
N PRO A 6 8.35 11.09 6.40
CA PRO A 6 8.42 10.97 7.85
C PRO A 6 6.99 10.88 8.40
N CYS A 7 6.70 9.84 9.16
CA CYS A 7 5.37 9.60 9.72
C CYS A 7 5.52 9.13 11.16
N ASP A 8 4.85 9.79 12.10
CA ASP A 8 4.73 9.28 13.46
C ASP A 8 3.86 8.00 13.46
N PRO A 9 4.38 6.84 13.89
CA PRO A 9 3.64 5.59 13.81
C PRO A 9 2.35 5.57 14.64
N VAL A 10 2.33 6.28 15.78
CA VAL A 10 1.14 6.34 16.66
C VAL A 10 0.01 7.08 15.96
N THR A 11 0.29 8.27 15.46
CA THR A 11 -0.66 9.12 14.71
C THR A 11 -1.11 8.41 13.44
N TYR A 12 -0.20 7.79 12.69
CA TYR A 12 -0.52 7.02 11.48
C TYR A 12 -1.55 5.91 11.77
N ARG A 13 -1.33 5.12 12.83
CA ARG A 13 -2.25 4.03 13.20
C ARG A 13 -3.60 4.55 13.62
N GLN A 14 -3.65 5.61 14.43
CA GLN A 14 -4.90 6.22 14.87
C GLN A 14 -5.72 6.72 13.68
N GLN A 15 -5.09 7.46 12.77
CA GLN A 15 -5.78 8.00 11.60
C GLN A 15 -6.21 6.89 10.65
N THR A 16 -5.36 5.89 10.39
CA THR A 16 -5.72 4.75 9.52
C THR A 16 -6.92 3.98 10.06
N ARG A 17 -6.96 3.70 11.38
CA ARG A 17 -8.13 3.07 12.02
C ARG A 17 -9.40 3.91 11.85
N ARG A 18 -9.28 5.23 12.02
CA ARG A 18 -10.40 6.16 11.79
C ARG A 18 -10.88 6.12 10.33
N SER A 19 -9.97 6.14 9.35
CA SER A 19 -10.32 6.03 7.94
C SER A 19 -11.04 4.72 7.64
N THR A 20 -10.54 3.59 8.18
CA THR A 20 -11.16 2.27 8.03
C THR A 20 -12.58 2.25 8.59
N LEU A 21 -12.81 2.84 9.77
CA LEU A 21 -14.14 2.93 10.36
C LEU A 21 -15.10 3.77 9.50
N ILE A 22 -14.65 4.92 8.99
CA ILE A 22 -15.46 5.77 8.11
C ILE A 22 -15.87 5.01 6.85
N VAL A 23 -14.92 4.35 6.18
CA VAL A 23 -15.19 3.57 4.97
C VAL A 23 -16.12 2.38 5.26
N ALA A 24 -15.94 1.70 6.40
CA ALA A 24 -16.80 0.60 6.80
C ALA A 24 -18.24 1.05 7.06
N VAL A 25 -18.44 2.15 7.79
CA VAL A 25 -19.77 2.72 8.05
C VAL A 25 -20.44 3.17 6.75
N LEU A 26 -19.70 3.84 5.85
CA LEU A 26 -20.20 4.22 4.54
C LEU A 26 -20.65 3.00 3.73
N PHE A 27 -19.83 1.95 3.69
CA PHE A 27 -20.16 0.71 3.00
C PHE A 27 -21.42 0.09 3.56
N LEU A 28 -21.53 -0.05 4.89
CA LEU A 28 -22.71 -0.62 5.55
C LEU A 28 -23.97 0.18 5.21
N ALA A 29 -23.90 1.52 5.29
CA ALA A 29 -25.02 2.38 4.95
C ALA A 29 -25.46 2.21 3.48
N LEU A 30 -24.51 2.22 2.54
CA LEU A 30 -24.80 2.02 1.12
C LEU A 30 -25.35 0.63 0.83
N ALA A 31 -24.76 -0.41 1.43
CA ALA A 31 -25.19 -1.79 1.27
C ALA A 31 -26.63 -1.96 1.75
N MET A 32 -26.95 -1.49 2.96
CA MET A 32 -28.31 -1.57 3.51
C MET A 32 -29.32 -0.76 2.69
N LEU A 33 -28.97 0.46 2.29
CA LEU A 33 -29.82 1.34 1.49
C LEU A 33 -30.15 0.69 0.13
N LEU A 34 -29.13 0.29 -0.61
CA LEU A 34 -29.30 -0.24 -1.97
C LEU A 34 -29.92 -1.63 -1.98
N SER A 35 -29.57 -2.47 -1.01
CA SER A 35 -30.21 -3.77 -0.80
C SER A 35 -31.71 -3.60 -0.53
N SER A 36 -32.09 -2.70 0.37
CA SER A 36 -33.49 -2.42 0.70
C SER A 36 -34.25 -1.82 -0.49
N LEU A 37 -33.65 -0.87 -1.21
CA LEU A 37 -34.24 -0.27 -2.41
C LEU A 37 -34.43 -1.29 -3.54
N ALA A 38 -33.46 -2.18 -3.75
CA ALA A 38 -33.57 -3.22 -4.77
C ALA A 38 -34.74 -4.18 -4.49
N VAL A 39 -34.91 -4.59 -3.23
CA VAL A 39 -36.06 -5.42 -2.81
C VAL A 39 -37.37 -4.64 -2.91
N MET A 40 -37.38 -3.37 -2.54
CA MET A 40 -38.59 -2.53 -2.61
C MET A 40 -39.06 -2.32 -4.06
N LEU A 41 -38.13 -2.13 -5.01
CA LEU A 41 -38.45 -1.82 -6.41
C LEU A 41 -38.69 -3.06 -7.28
N PHE A 42 -37.99 -4.17 -6.99
CA PHE A 42 -37.98 -5.35 -7.85
C PHE A 42 -38.37 -6.64 -7.14
N GLY A 43 -38.49 -6.61 -5.81
CA GLY A 43 -38.80 -7.78 -5.01
C GLY A 43 -40.28 -8.14 -4.97
N GLU A 44 -40.57 -9.38 -4.60
CA GLU A 44 -41.92 -9.91 -4.44
C GLU A 44 -42.26 -10.05 -2.94
N PRO A 45 -43.41 -9.50 -2.47
CA PRO A 45 -43.86 -9.69 -1.09
C PRO A 45 -44.06 -11.18 -0.77
N GLY A 46 -43.36 -11.69 0.25
CA GLY A 46 -43.42 -13.10 0.64
C GLY A 46 -42.63 -14.08 -0.25
N GLY A 47 -41.96 -13.58 -1.29
CA GLY A 47 -41.09 -14.35 -2.18
C GLY A 47 -39.61 -14.34 -1.77
N ASP A 48 -38.79 -15.11 -2.50
CA ASP A 48 -37.34 -15.11 -2.32
C ASP A 48 -36.68 -13.88 -2.98
N ASN A 49 -36.31 -12.92 -2.14
CA ASN A 49 -35.65 -11.67 -2.54
C ASN A 49 -34.12 -11.71 -2.40
N PHE A 50 -33.52 -12.90 -2.21
CA PHE A 50 -32.08 -13.02 -1.96
C PHE A 50 -31.23 -12.39 -3.07
N ARG A 51 -31.60 -12.62 -4.34
CA ARG A 51 -30.88 -12.05 -5.51
C ARG A 51 -30.82 -10.53 -5.48
N PHE A 52 -31.91 -9.86 -5.09
CA PHE A 52 -31.99 -8.41 -5.02
C PHE A 52 -31.23 -7.86 -3.82
N ASN A 53 -31.26 -8.58 -2.70
CA ASN A 53 -30.45 -8.24 -1.53
C ASN A 53 -28.96 -8.25 -1.89
N VAL A 54 -28.47 -9.36 -2.47
CA VAL A 54 -27.07 -9.52 -2.88
C VAL A 54 -26.70 -8.51 -3.96
N GLY A 55 -27.59 -8.27 -4.94
CA GLY A 55 -27.39 -7.27 -5.98
C GLY A 55 -27.19 -5.86 -5.41
N GLY A 56 -28.02 -5.45 -4.44
CA GLY A 56 -27.88 -4.16 -3.78
C GLY A 56 -26.61 -4.04 -2.92
N VAL A 57 -26.21 -5.11 -2.21
CA VAL A 57 -24.92 -5.13 -1.49
C VAL A 57 -23.75 -5.00 -2.47
N PHE A 58 -23.78 -5.72 -3.59
CA PHE A 58 -22.74 -5.64 -4.62
C PHE A 58 -22.64 -4.23 -5.22
N ALA A 59 -23.78 -3.58 -5.51
CA ALA A 59 -23.80 -2.18 -5.92
C ALA A 59 -23.21 -1.26 -4.83
N GLY A 60 -23.49 -1.52 -3.56
CA GLY A 60 -22.89 -0.83 -2.41
C GLY A 60 -21.37 -0.95 -2.36
N VAL A 61 -20.82 -2.15 -2.64
CA VAL A 61 -19.36 -2.34 -2.77
C VAL A 61 -18.81 -1.48 -3.90
N LEU A 62 -19.40 -1.55 -5.10
CA LEU A 62 -18.92 -0.82 -6.27
C LEU A 62 -18.91 0.70 -6.03
N ILE A 63 -19.98 1.24 -5.45
CA ILE A 63 -20.07 2.68 -5.14
C ILE A 63 -19.06 3.06 -4.07
N THR A 64 -18.90 2.24 -3.02
CA THR A 64 -17.88 2.50 -1.97
C THR A 64 -16.49 2.55 -2.59
N VAL A 65 -16.15 1.58 -3.44
CA VAL A 65 -14.86 1.54 -4.13
C VAL A 65 -14.68 2.77 -5.02
N ALA A 66 -15.72 3.16 -5.78
CA ALA A 66 -15.68 4.34 -6.64
C ALA A 66 -15.47 5.64 -5.83
N LEU A 67 -16.12 5.78 -4.67
CA LEU A 67 -15.94 6.92 -3.78
C LEU A 67 -14.52 6.96 -3.18
N VAL A 68 -14.04 5.83 -2.68
CA VAL A 68 -12.70 5.70 -2.09
C VAL A 68 -11.60 5.97 -3.13
N ARG A 69 -11.74 5.43 -4.35
CA ARG A 69 -10.76 5.57 -5.44
C ARG A 69 -10.91 6.84 -6.27
N GLY A 70 -12.04 7.53 -6.15
CA GLY A 70 -12.29 8.82 -6.78
C GLY A 70 -12.13 9.96 -5.77
N PRO A 71 -13.25 10.59 -5.34
CA PRO A 71 -13.22 11.84 -4.58
C PRO A 71 -12.52 11.74 -3.22
N PHE A 72 -12.53 10.58 -2.56
CA PHE A 72 -11.90 10.46 -1.24
C PHE A 72 -10.40 10.24 -1.29
N TRP A 73 -9.86 9.85 -2.45
CA TRP A 73 -8.44 9.50 -2.59
C TRP A 73 -7.49 10.66 -2.23
N THR A 74 -7.93 11.90 -2.46
CA THR A 74 -7.16 13.12 -2.17
C THR A 74 -7.50 13.75 -0.81
N GLN A 75 -8.43 13.16 -0.06
CA GLN A 75 -8.91 13.76 1.18
C GLN A 75 -7.93 13.53 2.34
N PRO A 76 -7.69 14.54 3.20
CA PRO A 76 -6.71 14.44 4.28
C PRO A 76 -6.97 13.28 5.25
N TRP A 77 -8.23 12.96 5.52
CA TRP A 77 -8.60 11.88 6.43
C TRP A 77 -8.30 10.49 5.89
N LEU A 78 -8.13 10.32 4.57
CA LEU A 78 -7.78 9.04 3.93
C LEU A 78 -6.29 8.96 3.57
N ALA A 79 -5.57 10.08 3.59
CA ALA A 79 -4.17 10.17 3.18
C ALA A 79 -3.24 9.13 3.86
N PRO A 80 -3.36 8.82 5.17
CA PRO A 80 -2.53 7.77 5.79
C PRO A 80 -2.79 6.38 5.23
N ALA A 81 -4.06 6.01 5.02
CA ALA A 81 -4.42 4.72 4.44
C ALA A 81 -3.95 4.61 2.98
N VAL A 82 -4.07 5.69 2.21
CA VAL A 82 -3.53 5.78 0.84
C VAL A 82 -2.02 5.64 0.83
N TYR A 83 -1.33 6.33 1.74
CA TYR A 83 0.13 6.24 1.89
C TYR A 83 0.57 4.80 2.17
N GLY A 84 -0.03 4.14 3.17
CA GLY A 84 0.27 2.74 3.50
C GLY A 84 0.03 1.80 2.33
N TRP A 85 -1.05 2.00 1.56
CA TRP A 85 -1.31 1.22 0.36
C TRP A 85 -0.26 1.45 -0.74
N GLN A 86 0.15 2.70 -0.99
CA GLN A 86 1.19 3.04 -1.96
C GLN A 86 2.57 2.52 -1.54
N LEU A 87 2.89 2.55 -0.25
CA LEU A 87 4.12 1.99 0.32
C LEU A 87 4.16 0.48 0.07
N LYS A 88 3.12 -0.26 0.47
CA LYS A 88 3.01 -1.71 0.20
C LYS A 88 3.11 -2.02 -1.28
N ARG A 89 2.45 -1.24 -2.13
CA ARG A 89 2.50 -1.43 -3.59
C ARG A 89 3.89 -1.20 -4.16
N SER A 90 4.58 -0.17 -3.69
CA SER A 90 5.96 0.14 -4.08
C SER A 90 6.91 -0.98 -3.65
N LEU A 91 6.82 -1.45 -2.41
CA LEU A 91 7.62 -2.57 -1.90
C LEU A 91 7.37 -3.84 -2.71
N MET A 92 6.10 -4.21 -2.94
CA MET A 92 5.75 -5.37 -3.79
C MET A 92 6.32 -5.24 -5.21
N SER A 93 6.36 -4.04 -5.79
CA SER A 93 6.93 -3.84 -7.12
C SER A 93 8.43 -4.15 -7.19
N VAL A 94 9.16 -3.91 -6.10
CA VAL A 94 10.58 -4.27 -5.98
C VAL A 94 10.73 -5.76 -5.65
N THR A 95 9.93 -6.29 -4.72
CA THR A 95 9.94 -7.72 -4.36
C THR A 95 9.70 -8.61 -5.57
N ASN A 96 8.80 -8.22 -6.48
CA ASN A 96 8.51 -8.96 -7.71
C ASN A 96 9.71 -9.12 -8.65
N VAL A 97 10.75 -8.29 -8.49
CA VAL A 97 11.99 -8.35 -9.28
C VAL A 97 13.23 -8.57 -8.40
N MET A 98 13.05 -9.02 -7.14
CA MET A 98 14.13 -9.07 -6.15
C MET A 98 15.31 -9.91 -6.60
N HIS A 99 15.08 -11.04 -7.29
CA HIS A 99 16.17 -11.86 -7.83
C HIS A 99 17.08 -11.07 -8.77
N LYS A 100 16.50 -10.28 -9.70
CA LYS A 100 17.27 -9.40 -10.59
C LYS A 100 17.96 -8.27 -9.82
N VAL A 101 17.29 -7.72 -8.79
CA VAL A 101 17.90 -6.69 -7.93
C VAL A 101 19.14 -7.25 -7.25
N SER A 102 19.06 -8.40 -6.60
CA SER A 102 20.17 -9.03 -5.90
C SER A 102 21.34 -9.35 -6.82
N GLU A 103 21.07 -9.93 -8.00
CA GLU A 103 22.09 -10.23 -9.01
C GLU A 103 22.84 -8.96 -9.45
N ARG A 104 22.09 -7.89 -9.77
CA ARG A 104 22.71 -6.64 -10.24
C ARG A 104 23.38 -5.85 -9.12
N VAL A 105 22.92 -5.97 -7.88
CA VAL A 105 23.64 -5.45 -6.71
C VAL A 105 24.99 -6.14 -6.56
N GLN A 106 25.08 -7.45 -6.80
CA GLN A 106 26.36 -8.18 -6.82
C GLN A 106 27.26 -7.71 -7.96
N ALA A 107 26.70 -7.38 -9.12
CA ALA A 107 27.40 -6.78 -10.25
C ALA A 107 27.76 -5.29 -10.08
N ASN A 108 27.52 -4.70 -8.90
CA ASN A 108 27.75 -3.29 -8.60
C ASN A 108 26.97 -2.30 -9.50
N ASP A 109 25.80 -2.69 -10.02
CA ASP A 109 24.90 -1.80 -10.74
C ASP A 109 24.38 -0.68 -9.80
N PRO A 110 24.69 0.60 -10.06
CA PRO A 110 24.26 1.70 -9.21
C PRO A 110 22.73 1.82 -9.07
N ALA A 111 21.96 1.50 -10.11
CA ALA A 111 20.49 1.57 -10.06
C ALA A 111 19.92 0.47 -9.16
N ALA A 112 20.46 -0.74 -9.24
CA ALA A 112 20.04 -1.85 -8.38
C ALA A 112 20.41 -1.59 -6.91
N ILE A 113 21.60 -1.03 -6.66
CA ILE A 113 22.05 -0.64 -5.31
C ILE A 113 21.11 0.39 -4.69
N LYS A 114 20.76 1.45 -5.44
CA LYS A 114 19.82 2.49 -4.97
C LYS A 114 18.41 1.94 -4.76
N LEU A 115 17.95 1.07 -5.67
CA LEU A 115 16.63 0.46 -5.56
C LEU A 115 16.52 -0.45 -4.33
N LEU A 116 17.55 -1.26 -4.06
CA LEU A 116 17.61 -2.11 -2.87
C LEU A 116 17.65 -1.24 -1.59
N ARG A 117 18.35 -0.11 -1.62
CA ARG A 117 18.35 0.84 -0.49
C ARG A 117 16.98 1.45 -0.24
N PHE A 118 16.28 1.90 -1.28
CA PHE A 118 14.89 2.36 -1.16
C PHE A 118 14.00 1.27 -0.54
N TYR A 119 14.15 0.02 -0.98
CA TYR A 119 13.40 -1.11 -0.43
C TYR A 119 13.67 -1.31 1.06
N HIS A 120 14.93 -1.28 1.50
CA HIS A 120 15.29 -1.40 2.91
C HIS A 120 14.69 -0.29 3.78
N LEU A 121 14.77 0.97 3.33
CA LEU A 121 14.18 2.12 4.04
C LEU A 121 12.65 1.99 4.11
N GLY A 122 12.00 1.64 3.01
CA GLY A 122 10.56 1.49 2.96
C GLY A 122 10.04 0.31 3.79
N LEU A 123 10.78 -0.81 3.80
CA LEU A 123 10.43 -1.98 4.60
C LEU A 123 10.58 -1.68 6.10
N THR A 124 11.67 -1.03 6.49
CA THR A 124 11.90 -0.54 7.87
C THR A 124 10.73 0.33 8.33
N GLN A 125 10.36 1.32 7.53
CA GLN A 125 9.23 2.18 7.85
C GLN A 125 7.91 1.41 7.93
N MET A 126 7.66 0.46 7.01
CA MET A 126 6.47 -0.37 7.03
C MET A 126 6.34 -1.16 8.36
N HIS A 127 7.45 -1.70 8.87
CA HIS A 127 7.49 -2.40 10.16
C HIS A 127 7.19 -1.48 11.35
N GLU A 128 7.74 -0.27 11.34
CA GLU A 128 7.46 0.76 12.36
C GLU A 128 5.98 1.16 12.38
N LEU A 129 5.40 1.38 11.19
CA LEU A 129 3.99 1.75 11.03
C LEU A 129 3.04 0.62 11.47
N ASP A 130 3.34 -0.62 11.10
CA ASP A 130 2.54 -1.80 11.45
C ASP A 130 2.76 -2.29 12.90
N ALA A 131 3.70 -1.70 13.65
CA ALA A 131 4.11 -2.14 14.99
C ALA A 131 4.59 -3.61 15.04
N ASN A 132 5.19 -4.09 13.94
CA ASN A 132 5.66 -5.47 13.82
C ASN A 132 7.19 -5.53 13.87
N SER A 133 7.73 -5.50 15.09
CA SER A 133 9.17 -5.38 15.36
C SER A 133 9.97 -6.69 15.17
N SER A 134 9.33 -7.86 15.25
CA SER A 134 10.03 -9.15 15.18
C SER A 134 10.60 -9.45 13.80
N ALA A 135 9.90 -9.05 12.73
CA ALA A 135 10.36 -9.22 11.36
C ALA A 135 11.51 -8.27 10.97
N GLN A 136 11.64 -7.13 11.66
CA GLN A 136 12.70 -6.15 11.41
C GLN A 136 14.06 -6.64 11.88
N ALA A 137 14.12 -7.32 13.04
CA ALA A 137 15.37 -7.78 13.65
C ALA A 137 16.19 -8.73 12.74
N GLN A 138 15.50 -9.52 11.91
CA GLN A 138 16.15 -10.47 11.00
C GLN A 138 16.85 -9.79 9.82
N LEU A 139 16.45 -8.56 9.46
CA LEU A 139 16.93 -7.85 8.27
C LEU A 139 17.96 -6.77 8.59
N VAL A 140 18.16 -6.40 9.86
CA VAL A 140 19.09 -5.32 10.26
C VAL A 140 20.51 -5.58 9.77
N GLY A 141 21.00 -6.82 9.88
CA GLY A 141 22.35 -7.18 9.43
C GLY A 141 22.56 -6.98 7.93
N GLU A 142 21.59 -7.40 7.11
CA GLU A 142 21.64 -7.22 5.64
C GLU A 142 21.55 -5.73 5.26
N ILE A 143 20.71 -4.97 5.95
CA ILE A 143 20.52 -3.53 5.74
C ILE A 143 21.83 -2.77 6.02
N GLU A 144 22.48 -3.05 7.15
CA GLU A 144 23.73 -2.39 7.53
C GLU A 144 24.89 -2.77 6.60
N ALA A 145 24.97 -4.05 6.19
CA ALA A 145 25.97 -4.49 5.21
C ALA A 145 25.79 -3.77 3.86
N HIS A 146 24.55 -3.64 3.39
CA HIS A 146 24.25 -2.91 2.16
C HIS A 146 24.58 -1.42 2.27
N LYS A 147 24.27 -0.80 3.42
CA LYS A 147 24.60 0.60 3.71
C LYS A 147 26.13 0.84 3.69
N ALA A 148 26.90 -0.01 4.37
CA ALA A 148 28.36 0.09 4.36
C ALA A 148 28.94 -0.06 2.95
N LYS A 149 28.37 -0.95 2.12
CA LYS A 149 28.74 -1.06 0.70
C LYS A 149 28.49 0.24 -0.06
N MET A 150 27.35 0.90 0.17
CA MET A 150 27.04 2.17 -0.48
C MET A 150 28.02 3.28 -0.08
N GLU A 151 28.34 3.37 1.21
CA GLU A 151 29.33 4.33 1.73
C GLU A 151 30.71 4.11 1.09
N ALA A 152 31.15 2.85 0.96
CA ALA A 152 32.40 2.50 0.30
C ALA A 152 32.43 2.86 -1.21
N LEU A 153 31.26 2.86 -1.86
CA LEU A 153 31.10 3.24 -3.26
C LEU A 153 30.81 4.74 -3.46
N GLY A 154 30.75 5.53 -2.38
CA GLY A 154 30.39 6.96 -2.44
C GLY A 154 28.96 7.22 -2.91
N ILE A 155 28.06 6.24 -2.74
CA ILE A 155 26.64 6.37 -3.12
C ILE A 155 25.87 6.88 -1.91
N ASP A 156 25.06 7.93 -2.12
CA ASP A 156 24.16 8.46 -1.10
C ASP A 156 23.23 7.38 -0.53
N THR A 157 23.19 7.25 0.80
CA THR A 157 22.39 6.22 1.49
C THR A 157 20.93 6.62 1.67
N ASP A 158 20.58 7.90 1.51
CA ASP A 158 19.24 8.41 1.77
C ASP A 158 18.32 8.31 0.54
N GLN A 159 18.18 7.08 0.04
CA GLN A 159 17.35 6.76 -1.12
C GLN A 159 15.86 6.65 -0.75
N THR A 160 15.23 7.74 -0.32
CA THR A 160 13.83 7.78 0.14
C THR A 160 12.80 7.78 -1.00
N ARG A 161 13.24 7.97 -2.24
CA ARG A 161 12.37 8.13 -3.41
C ARG A 161 12.54 6.95 -4.38
N LEU A 162 11.41 6.33 -4.77
CA LEU A 162 11.40 5.29 -5.79
C LEU A 162 11.42 5.92 -7.18
N ASP A 163 12.58 5.88 -7.82
CA ASP A 163 12.72 6.28 -9.22
C ASP A 163 12.20 5.18 -10.16
N PRO A 164 11.18 5.46 -10.99
CA PRO A 164 10.67 4.50 -11.97
C PRO A 164 11.74 3.99 -12.95
N THR A 165 12.78 4.78 -13.23
CA THR A 165 13.85 4.42 -14.17
C THR A 165 14.67 3.23 -13.69
N TRP A 166 14.88 3.07 -12.38
CA TRP A 166 15.59 1.92 -11.81
C TRP A 166 14.83 0.62 -12.04
N LEU A 167 13.50 0.65 -11.90
CA LEU A 167 12.66 -0.51 -12.18
C LEU A 167 12.57 -0.81 -13.68
N GLN A 168 12.62 0.20 -14.54
CA GLN A 168 12.62 0.02 -15.99
C GLN A 168 13.95 -0.60 -16.46
N SER A 169 15.10 -0.11 -15.99
CA SER A 169 16.40 -0.65 -16.36
C SER A 169 16.56 -2.13 -15.98
N LEU A 170 15.89 -2.58 -14.91
CA LEU A 170 15.84 -3.99 -14.47
C LEU A 170 14.94 -4.88 -15.33
N LYS A 171 13.93 -4.31 -16.00
CA LYS A 171 13.01 -5.05 -16.89
C LYS A 171 13.50 -5.14 -18.31
N SER A 172 14.26 -4.15 -18.77
CA SER A 172 14.76 -4.04 -20.15
C SER A 172 15.99 -4.90 -20.46
N ALA A 173 16.45 -5.73 -19.51
CA ALA A 173 17.51 -6.71 -19.72
C ALA A 173 17.06 -8.13 -19.34
#